data_AF-A0A915PAE7-F1
#
_entry.id   AF-A0A915PAE7-F1
#
_cell.length_a   1.000
_cell.length_b   1.000
_cell.length_c   1.000
_cell.angle_alpha   90.00
_cell.angle_beta   90.00
_cell.angle_gamma   90.00
#
_symmetry.space_group_name_H-M   'P 1'
#
loop_
_entity.id
_entity.type
_entity.pdbx_description
1 polymer ?
#
loop_
_entity_poly.entity_id
_entity_poly.type
_entity_poly.pdbx_seq_one_letter_code
_entity_poly.pdbx_strand_id
1 'polypeptide(L)'
;MLSNKTNHQTNDGKNLITSESNPEQTSSLDEPDTLQHSQSDTFINYKPPRLRCGLEHPDEVVETLSLSSVSSPEIRYTLAISDELIDSGKISALQLEAVLYACQAHERFLPSGERCGYLIGLFNLTQMSL
;
A
#
# COMPACT_ATOMS: atom_id res chain seq x y z
N MET A 1 25.48 59.98 -10.57
CA MET A 1 26.37 59.27 -11.51
C MET A 1 25.77 57.91 -11.83
N LEU A 2 25.64 57.65 -13.14
CA LEU A 2 25.44 56.39 -13.89
C LEU A 2 24.30 55.45 -13.42
N SER A 3 23.14 55.43 -14.09
CA SER A 3 22.82 54.89 -15.44
C SER A 3 22.59 53.37 -15.44
N ASN A 4 21.33 53.02 -15.72
CA ASN A 4 20.86 51.70 -16.14
C ASN A 4 21.75 51.11 -17.24
N LYS A 5 22.07 49.82 -17.13
CA LYS A 5 22.51 49.00 -18.26
C LYS A 5 21.63 47.76 -18.39
N THR A 6 20.65 47.91 -19.26
CA THR A 6 20.13 46.85 -20.13
C THR A 6 21.30 46.15 -20.82
N ASN A 7 21.29 44.82 -20.88
CA ASN A 7 21.89 44.14 -22.01
C ASN A 7 21.06 42.90 -22.37
N HIS A 8 20.29 43.10 -23.43
CA HIS A 8 19.71 42.10 -24.30
C HIS A 8 20.79 41.72 -25.33
N GLN A 9 21.00 40.41 -25.53
CA GLN A 9 21.64 39.83 -26.72
C GLN A 9 21.01 38.42 -26.81
N THR A 10 20.00 38.08 -27.63
CA THR A 10 19.77 38.11 -29.09
C THR A 10 20.82 37.37 -29.92
N ASN A 11 20.49 36.13 -30.28
CA ASN A 11 20.79 35.44 -31.55
C ASN A 11 20.55 33.93 -31.38
N ASP A 12 20.10 33.14 -32.36
CA ASP A 12 19.33 33.28 -33.58
C ASP A 12 19.33 31.86 -34.17
N GLY A 13 18.18 31.38 -34.67
CA GLY A 13 18.05 30.08 -35.33
C GLY A 13 16.66 29.47 -35.06
N LYS A 14 15.56 29.89 -35.70
CA LYS A 14 15.20 29.71 -37.14
C LYS A 14 15.46 28.25 -37.58
N ASN A 15 14.51 27.47 -38.12
CA ASN A 15 13.29 27.81 -38.83
C ASN A 15 12.35 26.58 -38.95
N LEU A 16 11.06 26.90 -39.07
CA LEU A 16 9.95 26.13 -39.64
C LEU A 16 10.32 25.35 -40.92
N ILE A 17 9.84 24.11 -41.05
CA ILE A 17 9.48 23.51 -42.35
C ILE A 17 8.18 22.71 -42.19
N THR A 18 7.16 23.16 -42.92
CA THR A 18 5.91 22.47 -43.23
C THR A 18 6.17 21.50 -44.39
N SER A 19 5.58 20.30 -44.36
CA SER A 19 5.25 19.55 -45.59
C SER A 19 4.04 18.64 -45.35
N GLU A 20 2.97 18.92 -46.07
CA GLU A 20 1.75 18.11 -46.19
C GLU A 20 2.02 16.74 -46.84
N SER A 21 1.25 15.71 -46.46
CA SER A 21 0.43 14.81 -47.32
C SER A 21 0.28 13.37 -46.79
N ASN A 22 -0.99 12.93 -46.78
CA ASN A 22 -1.63 11.63 -46.45
C ASN A 22 -1.00 10.41 -47.21
N PRO A 23 -1.23 9.09 -46.91
CA PRO A 23 -2.49 8.49 -46.45
C PRO A 23 -2.45 7.33 -45.42
N GLU A 24 -3.62 7.14 -44.79
CA GLU A 24 -4.22 5.87 -44.33
C GLU A 24 -3.27 4.72 -43.96
N GLN A 25 -3.08 4.50 -42.66
CA GLN A 25 -2.87 3.15 -42.14
C GLN A 25 -4.05 2.76 -41.26
N THR A 26 -5.05 2.16 -41.89
CA THR A 26 -5.89 1.17 -41.24
C THR A 26 -4.99 -0.04 -40.91
N SER A 27 -4.63 -0.23 -39.64
CA SER A 27 -4.10 -1.51 -39.19
C SER A 27 -4.61 -1.82 -37.79
N SER A 28 -5.54 -2.77 -37.78
CA SER A 28 -5.88 -3.71 -36.70
C SER A 28 -6.32 -3.13 -35.36
N LEU A 29 -7.65 -3.12 -35.19
CA LEU A 29 -8.37 -3.77 -34.09
C LEU A 29 -7.47 -4.41 -33.01
N ASP A 30 -7.72 -3.97 -31.77
CA ASP A 30 -7.63 -4.74 -30.53
C ASP A 30 -6.25 -5.35 -30.21
N GLU A 31 -5.28 -4.51 -29.86
CA GLU A 31 -4.30 -4.93 -28.86
C GLU A 31 -5.01 -4.86 -27.50
N PRO A 32 -5.33 -5.99 -26.83
CA PRO A 32 -5.66 -5.92 -25.42
C PRO A 32 -4.42 -5.34 -24.75
N ASP A 33 -4.58 -4.20 -24.09
CA ASP A 33 -3.63 -3.67 -23.11
C ASP A 33 -3.30 -4.82 -22.16
N THR A 34 -2.26 -5.60 -22.50
CA THR A 34 -1.77 -6.69 -21.67
C THR A 34 -0.91 -5.99 -20.65
N LEU A 35 -1.58 -5.26 -19.75
CA LEU A 35 -1.01 -4.71 -18.53
C LEU A 35 -0.58 -5.92 -17.71
N GLN A 36 0.64 -6.39 -18.00
CA GLN A 36 1.38 -7.32 -17.19
C GLN A 36 1.62 -6.62 -15.85
N HIS A 37 0.63 -6.63 -14.97
CA HIS A 37 0.82 -6.21 -13.58
C HIS A 37 1.90 -7.12 -13.03
N SER A 38 3.06 -6.55 -12.75
CA SER A 38 4.12 -7.30 -12.10
C SER A 38 3.60 -7.75 -10.73
N GLN A 39 4.06 -8.89 -10.21
CA GLN A 39 3.63 -9.32 -8.86
C GLN A 39 3.95 -8.24 -7.80
N SER A 40 4.98 -7.42 -8.04
CA SER A 40 5.32 -6.22 -7.26
C SER A 40 4.28 -5.10 -7.30
N ASP A 41 3.45 -5.03 -8.35
CA ASP A 41 2.32 -4.10 -8.43
C ASP A 41 1.06 -4.64 -7.76
N THR A 42 1.10 -5.88 -7.24
CA THR A 42 -0.08 -6.51 -6.61
C THR A 42 0.09 -6.64 -5.10
N PHE A 43 1.30 -6.96 -4.64
CA PHE A 43 1.58 -7.23 -3.23
C PHE A 43 2.63 -6.27 -2.65
N ILE A 44 2.43 -5.90 -1.39
CA ILE A 44 3.39 -5.13 -0.61
C ILE A 44 3.64 -5.81 0.74
N ASN A 45 4.81 -5.56 1.32
CA ASN A 45 5.12 -6.03 2.67
C ASN A 45 4.18 -5.37 3.69
N TYR A 46 3.42 -6.20 4.40
CA TYR A 46 2.48 -5.77 5.42
C TYR A 46 3.22 -5.32 6.67
N LYS A 47 2.87 -4.13 7.15
CA LYS A 47 3.29 -3.63 8.46
C LYS A 47 2.08 -3.02 9.17
N PRO A 48 1.84 -3.35 10.45
CA PRO A 48 0.77 -2.76 11.25
C PRO A 48 0.78 -1.22 11.15
N PRO A 49 -0.21 -0.58 10.49
CA PRO A 49 -0.12 0.85 10.19
C PRO A 49 -0.39 1.72 11.41
N ARG A 50 -1.09 1.20 12.43
CA ARG A 50 -1.42 1.95 13.67
C ARG A 50 -0.66 1.50 14.90
N LEU A 51 -0.13 0.28 14.94
CA LEU A 51 0.67 -0.16 16.08
C LEU A 51 2.05 0.54 16.03
N ARG A 52 2.63 0.80 17.21
CA ARG A 52 3.92 1.51 17.36
C ARG A 52 4.95 0.72 18.19
N CYS A 53 4.61 -0.49 18.60
CA CYS A 53 5.45 -1.37 19.40
C CYS A 53 5.59 -2.76 18.75
N GLY A 54 6.58 -3.51 19.22
CA GLY A 54 6.94 -4.83 18.70
C GLY A 54 7.89 -4.79 17.51
N LEU A 55 8.53 -5.92 17.24
CA LEU A 55 9.44 -6.10 16.12
C LEU A 55 8.71 -6.65 14.89
N GLU A 56 9.29 -6.46 13.71
CA GLU A 56 8.76 -7.05 12.47
C GLU A 56 8.72 -8.58 12.54
N HIS A 57 7.77 -9.19 11.85
CA HIS A 57 7.67 -10.64 11.78
C HIS A 57 8.89 -11.20 11.02
N PRO A 58 9.51 -12.32 11.45
CA PRO A 58 10.72 -12.86 10.81
C PRO A 58 10.47 -13.36 9.38
N ASP A 59 9.29 -13.91 9.12
CA ASP A 59 8.84 -14.25 7.76
C ASP A 59 8.20 -13.05 7.09
N GLU A 60 8.41 -12.92 5.78
CA GLU A 60 7.75 -11.90 4.97
C GLU A 60 6.24 -12.10 5.00
N VAL A 61 5.52 -11.02 5.32
CA VAL A 61 4.06 -11.00 5.33
C VAL A 61 3.65 -9.98 4.30
N VAL A 62 2.80 -10.36 3.36
CA VAL A 62 2.36 -9.45 2.30
C VAL A 62 0.85 -9.21 2.36
N GLU A 63 0.44 -8.04 1.91
CA GLU A 63 -0.96 -7.71 1.61
C GLU A 63 -1.10 -7.23 0.17
N THR A 64 -2.31 -7.33 -0.38
CA THR A 64 -2.61 -6.76 -1.69
C THR A 64 -2.70 -5.23 -1.61
N LEU A 65 -2.27 -4.52 -2.65
CA LEU A 65 -2.41 -3.05 -2.73
C LEU A 65 -3.85 -2.57 -2.47
N SER A 66 -4.83 -3.33 -2.96
CA SER A 66 -6.25 -3.04 -2.71
C SER A 66 -6.61 -3.04 -1.22
N LEU A 67 -6.07 -3.98 -0.43
CA LEU A 67 -6.26 -4.02 1.03
C LEU A 67 -5.50 -2.90 1.74
N SER A 68 -4.31 -2.55 1.24
CA SER A 68 -3.52 -1.45 1.78
C SER A 68 -4.16 -0.07 1.57
N SER A 69 -4.97 0.08 0.52
CA SER A 69 -5.63 1.34 0.18
C SER A 69 -6.70 1.79 1.19
N VAL A 70 -7.18 0.88 2.05
CA VAL A 70 -8.17 1.20 3.07
C VAL A 70 -7.50 1.48 4.42
N SER A 71 -7.94 2.55 5.09
CA SER A 71 -7.45 2.83 6.43
C SER A 71 -7.90 1.73 7.39
N SER A 72 -6.99 1.20 8.21
CA SER A 72 -7.37 0.21 9.23
C SER A 72 -8.31 0.84 10.28
N PRO A 73 -8.86 0.07 11.21
CA PRO A 73 -9.60 0.61 12.36
C PRO A 73 -8.69 1.37 13.34
N GLU A 74 -9.26 2.22 14.18
CA GLU A 74 -8.52 2.87 15.28
C GLU A 74 -8.24 1.89 16.44
N ILE A 75 -7.07 2.07 17.07
CA ILE A 75 -6.65 1.35 18.28
C ILE A 75 -7.16 2.11 19.51
N ARG A 76 -7.98 1.43 20.32
CA ARG A 76 -8.56 1.94 21.57
C ARG A 76 -8.27 1.04 22.77
N TYR A 77 -7.86 -0.20 22.50
CA TYR A 77 -7.49 -1.17 23.54
C TYR A 77 -6.01 -1.07 23.90
N THR A 78 -5.70 -1.16 25.19
CA THR A 78 -4.32 -1.23 25.71
C THR A 78 -3.99 -2.67 26.11
N LEU A 79 -2.98 -3.24 25.45
CA LEU A 79 -2.49 -4.58 25.79
C LEU A 79 -1.78 -4.58 27.14
N ALA A 80 -2.04 -5.62 27.94
CA ALA A 80 -1.31 -5.91 29.17
C ALA A 80 -0.32 -7.06 28.94
N ILE A 81 0.69 -6.81 28.09
CA ILE A 81 1.77 -7.76 27.77
C ILE A 81 3.08 -7.14 28.29
N SER A 82 3.97 -7.98 28.83
CA SER A 82 5.27 -7.51 29.32
C SER A 82 6.12 -6.91 28.20
N ASP A 83 6.72 -5.74 28.44
CA ASP A 83 7.64 -5.08 27.51
C ASP A 83 8.80 -5.98 27.12
N GLU A 84 9.29 -6.84 28.04
CA GLU A 84 10.36 -7.80 27.73
C GLU A 84 9.98 -8.73 26.56
N LEU A 85 8.72 -9.18 26.49
CA LEU A 85 8.26 -10.07 25.42
C LEU A 85 8.13 -9.33 24.08
N ILE A 86 7.75 -8.06 24.14
CA ILE A 86 7.59 -7.18 22.97
C ILE A 86 8.97 -6.83 22.40
N ASP A 87 9.88 -6.36 23.26
CA ASP A 87 11.20 -5.86 22.88
C ASP A 87 12.15 -6.99 22.45
N SER A 88 12.01 -8.19 23.02
CA SER A 88 12.77 -9.36 22.59
C SER A 88 12.27 -9.99 21.29
N GLY A 89 11.16 -9.49 20.71
CA GLY A 89 10.58 -10.04 19.48
C GLY A 89 9.97 -11.43 19.62
N LYS A 90 9.72 -11.90 20.86
CA LYS A 90 9.01 -13.16 21.11
C LYS A 90 7.58 -13.13 20.57
N ILE A 91 7.02 -11.92 20.41
CA ILE A 91 5.75 -11.65 19.75
C ILE A 91 6.00 -10.50 18.76
N SER A 92 5.75 -10.74 17.47
CA SER A 92 5.89 -9.72 16.43
C SER A 92 4.80 -8.65 16.51
N ALA A 93 5.07 -7.48 15.94
CA ALA A 93 4.12 -6.38 15.80
C ALA A 93 2.81 -6.83 15.13
N LEU A 94 2.89 -7.67 14.09
CA LEU A 94 1.73 -8.24 13.42
C LEU A 94 0.86 -9.06 14.38
N GLN A 95 1.48 -9.94 15.15
CA GLN A 95 0.77 -10.78 16.12
C GLN A 95 0.17 -9.92 17.25
N LEU A 96 0.90 -8.90 17.73
CA LEU A 96 0.40 -7.95 18.72
C LEU A 96 -0.83 -7.19 18.20
N GLU A 97 -0.83 -6.76 16.94
CA GLU A 97 -1.98 -6.08 16.33
C GLU A 97 -3.21 -7.00 16.26
N ALA A 98 -3.02 -8.26 15.89
CA ALA A 98 -4.11 -9.24 15.87
C ALA A 98 -4.72 -9.45 17.25
N VAL A 99 -3.90 -9.61 18.29
CA VAL A 99 -4.36 -9.73 19.68
C VAL A 99 -5.06 -8.45 20.13
N LEU A 100 -4.53 -7.29 19.78
CA LEU A 100 -5.10 -5.99 20.13
C LEU A 100 -6.52 -5.83 19.59
N TYR A 101 -6.73 -6.07 18.28
CA TYR A 101 -8.06 -5.94 17.71
C TYR A 101 -9.01 -7.04 18.20
N ALA A 102 -8.50 -8.23 18.51
CA ALA A 102 -9.31 -9.28 19.14
C ALA A 102 -9.83 -8.83 20.51
N CYS A 103 -8.96 -8.32 21.37
CA CYS A 103 -9.34 -7.77 22.67
C CYS A 103 -10.35 -6.62 22.51
N GLN A 104 -10.11 -5.70 21.58
CA GLN A 104 -11.03 -4.59 21.30
C GLN A 104 -12.40 -5.05 20.79
N ALA A 105 -12.46 -6.12 20.00
CA ALA A 105 -13.73 -6.70 19.56
C ALA A 105 -14.47 -7.31 20.76
N HIS A 106 -13.76 -8.01 21.64
CA HIS A 106 -14.31 -8.66 22.82
C HIS A 106 -14.87 -7.69 23.87
N GLU A 107 -14.57 -6.39 23.81
CA GLU A 107 -15.22 -5.36 24.65
C GLU A 107 -16.67 -5.07 24.23
N ARG A 108 -17.08 -5.52 23.04
CA ARG A 108 -18.42 -5.28 22.50
C ARG A 108 -19.30 -6.52 22.62
N PHE A 109 -20.60 -6.27 22.76
CA PHE A 109 -21.64 -7.29 22.78
C PHE A 109 -22.61 -7.05 21.63
N LEU A 110 -23.11 -8.14 21.05
CA LEU A 110 -24.16 -8.14 20.05
C LEU A 110 -25.53 -7.82 20.70
N PRO A 111 -26.55 -7.43 19.92
CA PRO A 111 -27.91 -7.23 20.44
C PRO A 111 -28.51 -8.48 21.11
N SER A 112 -28.03 -9.68 20.73
CA SER A 112 -28.40 -10.95 21.37
C SER A 112 -27.84 -11.13 22.79
N GLY A 113 -26.91 -10.29 23.21
CA GLY A 113 -26.16 -10.43 24.48
C GLY A 113 -24.90 -11.28 24.37
N GLU A 114 -24.62 -11.87 23.21
CA GLU A 114 -23.38 -12.61 22.96
C GLU A 114 -22.20 -11.65 22.77
N ARG A 115 -21.01 -12.07 23.22
CA ARG A 115 -19.78 -11.28 23.02
C ARG A 115 -19.38 -11.31 21.54
N CYS A 116 -18.99 -10.16 20.99
CA CYS A 116 -18.42 -10.13 19.63
C CYS A 116 -17.13 -10.95 19.58
N GLY A 117 -16.95 -11.74 18.52
CA GLY A 117 -15.70 -12.43 18.24
C GLY A 117 -14.78 -11.63 17.32
N TYR A 118 -13.54 -12.12 17.16
CA TYR A 118 -12.58 -11.63 16.19
C TYR A 118 -11.95 -12.82 15.48
N LEU A 119 -12.07 -12.85 14.15
CA LEU A 119 -11.50 -13.91 13.34
C LEU A 119 -10.04 -13.57 13.03
N ILE A 120 -9.11 -14.39 13.50
CA ILE A 120 -7.70 -14.32 13.15
C ILE A 120 -7.46 -15.29 11.99
N GLY A 121 -7.20 -14.72 10.82
CA GLY A 121 -6.92 -15.44 9.57
C GLY A 121 -8.16 -15.69 8.71
N LEU A 122 -8.08 -15.36 7.41
CA LEU A 122 -8.65 -16.12 6.28
C LEU A 122 -8.31 -15.43 4.94
N PHE A 123 -7.33 -15.95 4.20
CA PHE A 123 -7.41 -16.37 2.79
C PHE A 123 -6.04 -16.97 2.39
N ASN A 124 -5.74 -18.19 2.83
CA ASN A 124 -4.83 -19.01 2.04
C ASN A 124 -5.65 -19.52 0.86
N LEU A 125 -5.68 -18.76 -0.24
CA LEU A 125 -5.78 -19.40 -1.55
C LEU A 125 -4.45 -20.10 -1.73
N THR A 126 -4.39 -21.35 -1.28
CA THR A 126 -3.52 -22.34 -1.89
C THR A 126 -3.77 -22.26 -3.40
N GLN A 127 -2.92 -21.53 -4.12
CA GLN A 127 -2.56 -21.93 -5.47
C GLN A 127 -1.56 -23.08 -5.31
N MET A 128 -2.05 -24.22 -4.78
CA MET A 128 -1.50 -25.52 -5.10
C MET A 128 -2.27 -26.00 -6.33
N SER A 129 -1.64 -25.96 -7.49
CA SER A 129 -1.50 -27.13 -8.37
C SER A 129 -0.84 -26.74 -9.70
N LEU A 130 0.32 -27.39 -9.92
CA LEU A 130 1.09 -27.65 -11.15
C LEU A 130 1.92 -26.49 -11.75
#